data_AF-A0A1Q5TXK8-F1
#
_entry.id   AF-A0A1Q5TXK8-F1
#
_cell.length_a   1.000
_cell.length_b   1.000
_cell.length_c   1.000
_cell.angle_alpha   90.00
_cell.angle_beta   90.00
_cell.angle_gamma   90.00
#
_symmetry.space_group_name_H-M   'P 1'
#
loop_
_entity.id
_entity.type
_entity.pdbx_description
1 polymer ?
#
loop_
_entity_poly.entity_id
_entity_poly.type
_entity_poly.pdbx_seq_one_letter_code
_entity_poly.pdbx_strand_id
1 'polypeptide(L)'
;MLPITGGPKMGVNGIKVFEEYLYYASVTKGRLRRIPGSETASATGPSELVINQTGVDNLDISKDKIVYLAASTENQILKLTTRGKILEVFGAENSTTIAGPTCCVLDLSGSKVFIGTNGGQFAPVNGRFKEPAKLAVIQA
;
A
#
# COMPACT_ATOMS: atom_id res chain seq x y z
N MET A 1 14.26 6.72 0.32
CA MET A 1 13.71 8.09 0.19
C MET A 1 13.47 8.65 1.59
N LEU A 2 13.89 9.89 1.87
CA LEU A 2 13.73 10.49 3.20
C LEU A 2 12.26 10.87 3.49
N PRO A 3 11.84 10.87 4.77
CA PRO A 3 10.57 11.44 5.20
C PRO A 3 10.42 12.93 4.81
N ILE A 4 9.22 13.48 4.91
CA ILE A 4 9.03 14.95 4.82
C ILE A 4 9.75 15.65 5.98
N THR A 5 10.34 16.81 5.72
CA THR A 5 10.99 17.63 6.76
C THR A 5 9.96 18.10 7.79
N GLY A 6 10.26 17.93 9.08
CA GLY A 6 9.38 18.36 10.18
C GLY A 6 8.17 17.45 10.44
N GLY A 7 7.97 16.39 9.66
CA GLY A 7 6.91 15.40 9.89
C GLY A 7 7.36 14.19 10.71
N PRO A 8 6.48 13.21 10.91
CA PRO A 8 6.84 11.90 11.46
C PRO A 8 8.01 11.28 10.69
N LYS A 9 8.94 10.62 11.38
CA LYS A 9 10.14 10.03 10.78
C LYS A 9 9.84 8.71 10.04
N MET A 10 8.80 8.67 9.22
CA MET A 10 8.40 7.51 8.40
C MET A 10 8.77 7.76 6.94
N GLY A 11 9.73 6.97 6.44
CA GLY A 11 10.33 7.11 5.12
C GLY A 11 9.71 6.15 4.11
N VAL A 12 10.45 5.07 3.84
CA VAL A 12 10.03 3.97 2.99
C VAL A 12 9.48 2.85 3.86
N ASN A 13 8.31 2.32 3.52
CA ASN A 13 7.79 1.08 4.11
C ASN A 13 7.79 -0.04 3.05
N GLY A 14 6.62 -0.45 2.56
CA GLY A 14 6.51 -1.57 1.63
C GLY A 14 7.41 -1.44 0.43
N ILE A 15 8.09 -2.53 0.08
CA ILE A 15 8.98 -2.67 -1.07
C ILE A 15 8.57 -3.94 -1.82
N LYS A 16 8.43 -3.83 -3.14
CA LYS A 16 8.14 -4.98 -4.00
C LYS A 16 8.94 -4.87 -5.28
N VAL A 17 9.70 -5.91 -5.63
CA VAL A 17 10.26 -6.05 -6.97
C VAL A 17 9.22 -6.75 -7.85
N PHE A 18 8.94 -6.17 -9.01
CA PHE A 18 8.05 -6.74 -10.01
C PHE A 18 8.49 -6.30 -11.39
N GLU A 19 8.76 -7.26 -12.27
CA GLU A 19 9.44 -7.05 -13.54
C GLU A 19 10.74 -6.25 -13.31
N GLU A 20 11.06 -5.28 -14.17
CA GLU A 20 12.27 -4.46 -14.09
C GLU A 20 12.15 -3.31 -13.09
N TYR A 21 11.21 -3.36 -12.13
CA TYR A 21 10.94 -2.24 -11.22
C TYR A 21 10.95 -2.66 -9.75
N LEU A 22 11.57 -1.82 -8.91
CA LEU A 22 11.36 -1.81 -7.47
C LEU A 22 10.30 -0.77 -7.13
N TYR A 23 9.14 -1.21 -6.67
CA TYR A 23 8.06 -0.39 -6.14
C TYR A 23 8.28 -0.14 -4.65
N TYR A 24 7.93 1.06 -4.18
CA TYR A 24 7.98 1.38 -2.76
C TYR A 24 6.93 2.40 -2.33
N ALA A 25 6.38 2.20 -1.13
CA ALA A 25 5.53 3.18 -0.46
C ALA A 25 6.40 4.23 0.25
N SER A 26 6.18 5.51 -0.09
CA SER A 26 6.79 6.65 0.60
C SER A 26 5.75 7.27 1.54
N VAL A 27 5.80 6.86 2.80
CA VAL A 27 4.73 7.02 3.79
C VAL A 27 4.37 8.50 4.00
N THR A 28 5.29 9.30 4.55
CA THR A 28 5.00 10.71 4.82
C THR A 28 4.91 11.58 3.58
N LYS A 29 5.42 11.14 2.44
CA LYS A 29 5.23 11.84 1.16
C LYS A 29 3.90 11.50 0.49
N GLY A 30 3.16 10.52 1.01
CA GLY A 30 1.87 10.10 0.48
C GLY A 30 1.95 9.63 -0.96
N ARG A 31 2.88 8.72 -1.28
CA ARG A 31 3.13 8.29 -2.67
C ARG A 31 3.49 6.82 -2.76
N LEU A 32 2.93 6.14 -3.76
CA LEU A 32 3.54 4.94 -4.31
C LEU A 32 4.46 5.34 -5.46
N ARG A 33 5.69 4.84 -5.44
CA ARG A 33 6.70 5.11 -6.46
C ARG A 33 7.33 3.82 -6.93
N ARG A 34 8.05 3.90 -8.05
CA ARG A 34 8.88 2.80 -8.54
C ARG A 34 10.19 3.31 -9.12
N ILE A 35 11.22 2.47 -9.16
CA ILE A 35 12.52 2.77 -9.75
C ILE A 35 12.85 1.63 -10.71
N PRO A 36 13.19 1.89 -11.98
CA PRO A 36 13.66 0.85 -12.87
C PRO A 36 15.00 0.31 -12.36
N GLY A 37 15.16 -1.01 -12.39
CA GLY A 37 16.30 -1.72 -11.83
C GLY A 37 16.88 -2.74 -12.80
N SER A 38 18.17 -3.04 -12.61
CA SER A 38 18.84 -4.17 -13.26
C SER A 38 18.51 -5.49 -12.55
N GLU A 39 18.91 -6.60 -13.17
CA GLU A 39 18.86 -7.94 -12.54
C GLU A 39 19.63 -8.03 -11.22
N THR A 40 20.60 -7.14 -11.00
CA THR A 40 21.39 -7.01 -9.76
C THR A 40 20.81 -6.00 -8.77
N ALA A 41 19.57 -5.55 -8.98
CA ALA A 41 18.87 -4.56 -8.16
C ALA A 41 19.53 -3.17 -8.09
N SER A 42 20.35 -2.82 -9.08
CA SER A 42 20.87 -1.46 -9.25
C SER A 42 19.86 -0.59 -9.99
N ALA A 43 19.63 0.64 -9.52
CA ALA A 43 18.77 1.58 -10.24
C ALA A 43 19.36 1.92 -11.61
N THR A 44 18.57 1.75 -12.67
CA THR A 44 18.95 2.05 -14.08
C THR A 44 18.37 3.37 -14.57
N GLY A 45 17.58 4.05 -13.73
CA GLY A 45 16.93 5.31 -14.05
C GLY A 45 16.35 6.01 -12.82
N PRO A 46 15.70 7.17 -13.02
CA PRO A 46 15.13 7.95 -11.92
C PRO A 46 13.90 7.25 -11.32
N SER A 47 13.55 7.64 -10.08
CA SER A 47 12.29 7.21 -9.48
C SER A 47 11.09 7.83 -10.18
N GLU A 48 10.12 7.00 -10.54
CA GLU A 48 8.86 7.34 -11.16
C GLU A 48 7.72 7.39 -10.12
N LEU A 49 6.79 8.32 -10.30
CA LEU A 49 5.54 8.34 -9.53
C LEU A 49 4.56 7.33 -10.13
N VAL A 50 3.95 6.49 -9.28
CA VAL A 50 2.82 5.65 -9.67
C VAL A 50 1.51 6.37 -9.32
N ILE A 51 1.33 6.75 -8.06
CA ILE A 51 0.15 7.49 -7.59
C ILE A 51 0.48 8.34 -6.35
N ASN A 52 -0.20 9.47 -6.18
CA ASN A 52 -0.26 10.18 -4.90
C ASN A 52 -1.40 9.58 -4.08
N GLN A 53 -1.07 9.02 -2.91
CA GLN A 53 -2.02 8.42 -1.99
C GLN A 53 -1.52 8.61 -0.56
N THR A 54 -2.34 9.21 0.30
CA THR A 54 -2.05 9.33 1.73
C THR A 54 -2.18 7.99 2.43
N GLY A 55 -1.49 7.84 3.56
CA GLY A 55 -1.59 6.63 4.39
C GLY A 55 -0.96 5.38 3.79
N VAL A 56 -0.25 5.47 2.66
CA VAL A 56 0.40 4.31 2.04
C VAL A 56 1.37 3.66 3.01
N ASP A 57 1.25 2.34 3.14
CA ASP A 57 2.07 1.56 4.07
C ASP A 57 2.81 0.44 3.31
N ASN A 58 2.08 -0.56 2.83
CA ASN A 58 2.66 -1.70 2.13
C ASN A 58 1.82 -2.09 0.90
N LEU A 59 2.35 -2.99 0.08
CA LEU A 59 1.77 -3.36 -1.20
C LEU A 59 2.09 -4.80 -1.61
N ASP A 60 1.29 -5.33 -2.53
CA ASP A 60 1.67 -6.50 -3.33
C ASP A 60 1.20 -6.33 -4.78
N ILE A 61 1.81 -7.09 -5.69
CA ILE A 61 1.55 -6.97 -7.13
C ILE A 61 1.27 -8.35 -7.70
N SER A 62 0.13 -8.51 -8.38
CA SER A 62 -0.26 -9.74 -9.05
C SER A 62 0.48 -9.95 -10.36
N LYS A 63 0.51 -11.20 -10.83
CA LYS A 63 1.05 -11.56 -12.15
C LYS A 63 0.41 -10.77 -13.30
N ASP A 64 -0.85 -10.33 -13.12
CA ASP A 64 -1.62 -9.56 -14.11
C ASP A 64 -1.36 -8.05 -14.00
N LYS A 65 -0.28 -7.65 -13.31
CA LYS A 65 0.16 -6.25 -13.15
C LYS A 65 -0.85 -5.38 -12.39
N ILE A 66 -1.56 -5.98 -11.45
CA ILE A 66 -2.46 -5.28 -10.53
C ILE A 66 -1.76 -5.09 -9.20
N VAL A 67 -1.70 -3.86 -8.72
CA VAL A 67 -1.15 -3.48 -7.42
C VAL A 67 -2.30 -3.42 -6.40
N TYR A 68 -2.12 -4.10 -5.29
CA TYR A 68 -2.91 -3.91 -4.07
C TYR A 68 -2.08 -3.08 -3.10
N LEU A 69 -2.61 -1.94 -2.70
CA LEU A 69 -1.90 -0.95 -1.90
C LEU A 69 -2.68 -0.69 -0.61
N ALA A 70 -2.04 -0.94 0.54
CA ALA A 70 -2.59 -0.61 1.83
C ALA A 70 -2.48 0.89 2.10
N ALA A 71 -3.62 1.53 2.32
CA ALA A 71 -3.75 2.93 2.72
C ALA A 71 -4.29 2.96 4.17
N SER A 72 -3.37 2.87 5.12
CA SER A 72 -3.63 2.68 6.55
C SER A 72 -4.54 3.74 7.13
N THR A 73 -4.25 5.03 6.88
CA THR A 73 -5.05 6.14 7.44
C THR A 73 -6.42 6.29 6.79
N GLU A 74 -6.60 5.74 5.60
CA GLU A 74 -7.86 5.80 4.86
C GLU A 74 -8.76 4.60 5.14
N ASN A 75 -8.31 3.62 5.94
CA ASN A 75 -9.00 2.36 6.18
C ASN A 75 -9.33 1.61 4.88
N GLN A 76 -8.37 1.59 3.93
CA GLN A 76 -8.58 1.10 2.56
C GLN A 76 -7.47 0.20 2.03
N ILE A 77 -7.84 -0.74 1.17
CA ILE A 77 -6.95 -1.34 0.16
C ILE A 77 -7.35 -0.80 -1.20
N LEU A 78 -6.40 -0.23 -1.94
CA LEU A 78 -6.60 0.19 -3.32
C LEU A 78 -6.14 -0.91 -4.26
N LYS A 79 -6.98 -1.26 -5.23
CA LYS A 79 -6.61 -2.06 -6.41
C LYS A 79 -6.37 -1.11 -7.56
N LEU A 80 -5.16 -1.06 -8.07
CA LEU A 80 -4.77 -0.14 -9.15
C LEU A 80 -3.83 -0.80 -10.16
N THR A 81 -3.72 -0.24 -11.35
CA THR A 81 -2.71 -0.68 -12.33
C THR A 81 -1.31 -0.27 -11.88
N THR A 82 -0.26 -0.91 -12.42
CA THR A 82 1.14 -0.47 -12.22
C THR A 82 1.45 0.95 -12.72
N ARG A 83 0.50 1.60 -13.40
CA ARG A 83 0.55 3.00 -13.85
C ARG A 83 -0.30 3.95 -13.00
N GLY A 84 -0.86 3.48 -11.88
CA GLY A 84 -1.57 4.33 -10.92
C GLY A 84 -3.06 4.53 -11.17
N LYS A 85 -3.65 3.85 -12.16
CA LYS A 85 -5.10 3.94 -12.37
C LYS A 85 -5.81 3.08 -11.33
N ILE A 86 -6.55 3.70 -10.42
CA ILE A 86 -7.43 2.99 -9.48
C ILE A 86 -8.52 2.26 -10.26
N LEU A 87 -8.67 0.97 -9.96
CA LEU A 87 -9.69 0.09 -10.53
C LEU A 87 -10.81 -0.17 -9.51
N GLU A 88 -10.45 -0.31 -8.24
CA GLU A 88 -11.38 -0.63 -7.16
C GLU A 88 -10.80 -0.19 -5.82
N VAL A 89 -11.69 0.09 -4.86
CA VAL A 89 -11.35 0.45 -3.48
C VAL A 89 -12.12 -0.47 -2.54
N PHE A 90 -11.40 -1.15 -1.67
CA PHE A 90 -11.96 -1.93 -0.58
C PHE A 90 -11.86 -1.13 0.70
N GLY A 91 -12.88 -1.22 1.56
CA GLY A 91 -12.95 -0.43 2.79
C GLY A 91 -13.29 1.04 2.55
N ALA A 92 -13.30 1.81 3.64
CA ALA A 92 -13.58 3.24 3.66
C ALA A 92 -13.24 3.79 5.05
N GLU A 93 -13.01 5.10 5.16
CA GLU A 93 -12.69 5.78 6.41
C GLU A 93 -13.71 5.48 7.54
N ASN A 94 -14.97 5.30 7.19
CA ASN A 94 -16.08 5.00 8.09
C ASN A 94 -16.47 3.51 8.15
N SER A 95 -15.65 2.61 7.60
CA SER A 95 -15.90 1.17 7.57
C SER A 95 -15.00 0.40 8.53
N THR A 96 -15.57 -0.57 9.23
CA THR A 96 -14.85 -1.53 10.07
C THR A 96 -14.36 -2.76 9.29
N THR A 97 -14.60 -2.82 7.98
CA THR A 97 -14.22 -4.00 7.17
C THR A 97 -12.72 -4.26 7.25
N ILE A 98 -11.91 -3.21 7.12
CA ILE A 98 -10.44 -3.25 7.17
C ILE A 98 -9.91 -1.98 7.87
N ALA A 99 -10.16 -1.84 9.17
CA ALA A 99 -9.70 -0.67 9.93
C ALA A 99 -8.16 -0.66 10.07
N GLY A 100 -7.50 0.34 9.49
CA GLY A 100 -6.06 0.55 9.56
C GLY A 100 -5.23 -0.56 8.90
N PRO A 101 -5.40 -0.85 7.59
CA PRO A 101 -4.61 -1.87 6.92
C PRO A 101 -3.14 -1.44 6.83
N THR A 102 -2.24 -2.26 7.34
CA THR A 102 -0.79 -1.99 7.35
C THR A 102 -0.05 -2.82 6.31
N CYS A 103 -0.57 -3.99 5.96
CA CYS A 103 0.02 -4.84 4.94
C CYS A 103 -1.01 -5.63 4.14
N CYS A 104 -0.61 -6.05 2.94
CA CYS A 104 -1.38 -6.98 2.13
C CYS A 104 -0.46 -7.93 1.35
N VAL A 105 -0.95 -9.13 1.06
CA VAL A 105 -0.26 -10.13 0.24
C VAL A 105 -1.27 -10.96 -0.54
N LEU A 106 -0.96 -11.24 -1.80
CA LEU A 106 -1.73 -12.16 -2.62
C LEU A 106 -1.47 -13.62 -2.21
N ASP A 107 -2.50 -14.45 -2.29
CA ASP A 107 -2.31 -15.88 -2.19
C ASP A 107 -1.57 -16.43 -3.43
N LEU A 108 -1.14 -17.69 -3.37
CA LEU A 108 -0.38 -18.31 -4.47
C LEU A 108 -1.15 -18.34 -5.79
N SER A 109 -2.48 -18.44 -5.75
CA SER A 109 -3.30 -18.42 -6.96
C SER A 109 -3.53 -17.02 -7.51
N GLY A 110 -3.32 -15.98 -6.70
CA GLY A 110 -3.64 -14.59 -6.99
C GLY A 110 -5.14 -14.28 -6.95
N SER A 111 -5.96 -15.12 -6.32
CA SER A 111 -7.42 -14.95 -6.21
C SER A 111 -7.84 -14.24 -4.93
N LYS A 112 -7.00 -14.22 -3.90
CA LYS A 112 -7.29 -13.59 -2.61
C LYS A 112 -6.16 -12.68 -2.19
N VAL A 113 -6.54 -11.62 -1.48
CA VAL A 113 -5.58 -10.72 -0.82
C VAL A 113 -5.81 -10.79 0.69
N PHE A 114 -4.78 -11.24 1.41
CA PHE A 114 -4.74 -11.26 2.87
C PHE A 114 -4.22 -9.93 3.38
N ILE A 115 -4.86 -9.38 4.41
CA ILE A 115 -4.61 -8.01 4.88
C ILE A 115 -4.38 -8.02 6.38
N GLY A 116 -3.20 -7.56 6.81
CA GLY A 116 -2.93 -7.29 8.22
C GLY A 116 -3.40 -5.88 8.59
N THR A 117 -4.09 -5.75 9.74
CA THR A 117 -4.60 -4.47 10.21
C THR A 117 -4.06 -4.07 11.57
N ASN A 118 -4.09 -2.77 11.88
CA ASN A 118 -3.81 -2.23 13.21
C ASN A 118 -5.07 -1.87 13.99
N GLY A 119 -6.27 -1.98 13.40
CA GLY A 119 -7.54 -1.71 14.07
C GLY A 119 -7.91 -0.22 14.17
N GLY A 120 -7.36 0.63 13.30
CA GLY A 120 -7.63 2.08 13.30
C GLY A 120 -6.84 2.84 14.37
N GLN A 121 -5.68 2.32 14.80
CA GLN A 121 -4.95 2.90 15.93
C GLN A 121 -4.41 4.31 15.64
N PHE A 122 -3.92 4.53 14.41
CA PHE A 122 -3.43 5.82 13.94
C PHE A 122 -4.55 6.73 13.43
N ALA A 123 -5.51 6.17 12.69
CA ALA A 123 -6.69 6.87 12.18
C ALA A 123 -7.94 6.02 12.51
N PRO A 124 -8.65 6.33 13.61
CA PRO A 124 -9.81 5.57 14.02
C PRO A 124 -10.93 5.63 12.97
N VAL A 125 -11.72 4.55 12.86
CA VAL A 125 -12.88 4.51 11.97
C VAL A 125 -13.86 5.61 12.38
N ASN A 126 -14.25 6.44 11.40
CA ASN A 126 -15.06 7.64 11.63
C ASN A 126 -14.50 8.55 12.75
N GLY A 127 -13.17 8.59 12.89
CA GLY A 127 -12.45 9.43 13.85
C GLY A 127 -12.56 9.02 15.32
N ARG A 128 -13.29 7.94 15.67
CA ARG A 128 -13.51 7.55 17.07
C ARG A 128 -13.41 6.07 17.37
N PHE A 129 -13.77 5.21 16.42
CA PHE A 129 -13.85 3.78 16.69
C PHE A 129 -12.54 3.07 16.39
N LYS A 130 -12.13 2.23 17.34
CA LYS A 130 -10.95 1.36 17.26
C LYS A 130 -11.39 -0.06 17.56
N GLU A 131 -10.74 -1.01 16.90
CA GLU A 131 -10.97 -2.44 17.13
C GLU A 131 -9.64 -3.17 17.34
N PRO A 132 -9.65 -4.41 17.84
CA PRO A 132 -8.47 -5.26 17.81
C PRO A 132 -7.94 -5.42 16.37
N ALA A 133 -6.63 -5.47 16.23
CA ALA A 133 -5.98 -5.86 14.98
C ALA A 133 -6.50 -7.22 14.51
N LYS A 134 -6.66 -7.38 13.18
CA LYS A 134 -7.14 -8.62 12.58
C LYS A 134 -6.43 -8.93 11.27
N LEU A 135 -6.54 -10.20 10.87
CA LEU A 135 -6.29 -10.63 9.51
C LEU A 135 -7.62 -10.60 8.75
N ALA A 136 -7.71 -9.80 7.70
CA ALA A 136 -8.86 -9.75 6.80
C ALA A 136 -8.51 -10.39 5.45
N VAL A 137 -9.54 -10.69 4.67
CA VAL A 137 -9.39 -11.23 3.31
C VAL A 137 -10.39 -10.56 2.37
N ILE A 138 -9.94 -10.24 1.16
CA ILE A 138 -10.78 -9.80 0.05
C ILE A 138 -10.52 -10.68 -1.17
N GLN A 139 -11.45 -10.70 -2.11
CA GLN A 139 -11.21 -11.28 -3.43
C GLN A 139 -10.36 -10.32 -4.25
N ALA A 140 -9.40 -10.86 -4.98
CA ALA A 140 -8.47 -10.11 -5.81
C ALA A 140 -9.17 -9.49 -7.03
#